data_AF-A0A444ZTS2-F1
#
_entry.id   AF-A0A444ZTS2-F1
#
_cell.length_a   1.000
_cell.length_b   1.000
_cell.length_c   1.000
_cell.angle_alpha   90.00
_cell.angle_beta   90.00
_cell.angle_gamma   90.00
#
_symmetry.space_group_name_H-M   'P 1'
#
loop_
_entity.id
_entity.type
_entity.pdbx_description
1 polymer ?
#
loop_
_entity_poly.entity_id
_entity_poly.type
_entity_poly.pdbx_seq_one_letter_code
_entity_poly.pdbx_strand_id
1 'polypeptide(L)'
;MSENNDVTLQTFRALVESADHKFARVRDVPAYGRVSQSHFFHKVFKAYTRLWKYQQENRSKLVQCGLKRWEIGEIASRIGQLYFSQYMRTSDIRFLVEAYVFYEAILSRRYFEGSEGSPRDLGVRSKELRFYARFLLVSIILNRSEMVNHLMDRFVALVDDCRSNFRETNFKEWKQVVQEIVRFTKVDKGFNIRPLRYCTTFDTHRSSLPYVARFHAKRVLKFQDALLASYHRNEVKFAELTLDTYRMIQCLEWEPSGLFYQKPTVKPSENGDSIDHSGASGIISMNLAADMTDPSMPSNPRKATLYHPSVTHLIAVSF
;
A
#
# COMPACT_ATOMS: atom_id res chain seq x y z
N MET A 1 -33.25 18.87 17.27
CA MET A 1 -32.48 18.22 16.17
C MET A 1 -31.01 18.62 16.15
N SER A 2 -30.66 19.85 16.57
CA SER A 2 -29.27 20.34 16.65
C SER A 2 -28.38 19.59 17.65
N GLU A 3 -28.87 19.30 18.86
CA GLU A 3 -28.07 18.65 19.92
C GLU A 3 -27.61 17.23 19.54
N ASN A 4 -28.47 16.42 18.93
CA ASN A 4 -28.11 15.06 18.52
C ASN A 4 -27.08 15.05 17.37
N ASN A 5 -27.16 16.05 16.49
CA ASN A 5 -26.20 16.24 15.41
C ASN A 5 -24.83 16.71 15.95
N ASP A 6 -24.82 17.59 16.95
CA ASP A 6 -23.60 18.04 17.62
C ASP A 6 -22.90 16.91 18.37
N VAL A 7 -23.64 16.10 19.14
CA VAL A 7 -23.11 14.89 19.80
C VAL A 7 -22.52 13.89 18.79
N THR A 8 -23.16 13.73 17.63
CA THR A 8 -22.67 12.87 16.54
C THR A 8 -21.32 13.38 16.01
N LEU A 9 -21.21 14.69 15.77
CA LEU A 9 -19.98 15.32 15.31
C LEU A 9 -18.86 15.22 16.36
N GLN A 10 -19.15 15.54 17.63
CA GLN A 10 -18.18 15.46 18.73
C GLN A 10 -17.66 14.03 18.90
N THR A 11 -18.54 13.04 18.85
CA THR A 11 -18.16 11.62 18.91
C THR A 11 -17.27 11.23 17.74
N PHE A 12 -17.59 11.68 16.52
CA PHE A 12 -16.74 11.45 15.35
C PHE A 12 -15.35 12.08 15.52
N ARG A 13 -15.26 13.34 15.98
CA ARG A 13 -13.98 14.03 16.21
C ARG A 13 -13.14 13.32 17.26
N ALA A 14 -13.74 12.90 18.38
CA ALA A 14 -13.05 12.12 19.40
C ALA A 14 -12.54 10.76 18.86
N LEU A 15 -13.30 10.09 17.98
CA LEU A 15 -12.85 8.85 17.33
C LEU A 15 -11.67 9.10 16.38
N VAL A 16 -11.67 10.19 15.61
CA VAL A 16 -10.55 10.60 14.74
C VAL A 16 -9.30 10.84 15.56
N GLU A 17 -9.36 11.70 16.58
CA GLU A 17 -8.23 12.01 17.45
C GLU A 17 -7.68 10.76 18.15
N SER A 18 -8.57 9.90 18.64
CA SER A 18 -8.19 8.65 19.30
C SER A 18 -7.53 7.66 18.35
N ALA A 19 -7.93 7.62 17.08
CA ALA A 19 -7.31 6.77 16.05
C ALA A 19 -5.95 7.33 15.63
N ASP A 20 -5.86 8.64 15.38
CA ASP A 20 -4.63 9.31 14.97
C ASP A 20 -3.56 9.28 16.07
N HIS A 21 -3.94 9.44 17.33
CA HIS A 21 -3.02 9.30 18.46
C HIS A 21 -2.42 7.88 18.51
N LYS A 22 -3.24 6.84 18.27
CA LYS A 22 -2.73 5.46 18.19
C LYS A 22 -1.86 5.26 16.95
N PHE A 23 -2.25 5.84 15.82
CA PHE A 23 -1.50 5.78 14.57
C PHE A 23 -0.09 6.35 14.73
N ALA A 24 0.05 7.50 15.39
CA ALA A 24 1.34 8.14 15.62
C ALA A 24 2.34 7.21 16.33
N ARG A 25 1.87 6.33 17.22
CA ARG A 25 2.70 5.38 17.96
C ARG A 25 3.22 4.21 17.12
N VAL A 26 2.60 3.92 15.97
CA VAL A 26 3.00 2.81 15.09
C VAL A 26 3.65 3.27 13.80
N ARG A 27 3.56 4.57 13.48
CA ARG A 27 4.09 5.15 12.23
C ARG A 27 5.60 4.93 12.07
N ASP A 28 6.37 5.16 13.14
CA ASP A 28 7.83 5.15 13.10
C ASP A 28 8.42 3.83 13.61
N VAL A 29 7.57 2.84 13.88
CA VAL A 29 8.00 1.52 14.35
C VAL A 29 8.64 0.78 13.18
N PRO A 30 9.91 0.34 13.28
CA PRO A 30 10.57 -0.36 12.17
C PRO A 30 9.80 -1.60 11.75
N ALA A 31 9.83 -1.95 10.46
CA ALA A 31 9.15 -3.15 9.93
C ALA A 31 9.76 -4.47 10.47
N TYR A 32 10.99 -4.39 11.00
CA TYR A 32 11.71 -5.50 11.62
C TYR A 32 11.49 -5.57 13.15
N GLY A 33 11.39 -6.80 13.69
CA GLY A 33 11.10 -7.12 15.10
C GLY A 33 9.80 -7.90 15.29
N ARG A 34 9.86 -9.15 15.81
CA ARG A 34 8.76 -10.14 15.66
C ARG A 34 7.55 -10.01 16.60
N VAL A 35 7.69 -9.62 17.88
CA VAL A 35 6.65 -10.03 18.87
C VAL A 35 5.91 -8.87 19.56
N SER A 36 6.60 -7.84 20.06
CA SER A 36 5.95 -6.79 20.87
C SER A 36 5.09 -5.80 20.06
N GLN A 37 5.37 -5.66 18.75
CA GLN A 37 4.79 -4.61 17.92
C GLN A 37 3.37 -4.96 17.41
N SER A 38 3.04 -6.25 17.28
CA SER A 38 1.76 -6.73 16.71
C SER A 38 0.52 -6.24 17.48
N HIS A 39 0.60 -6.18 18.82
CA HIS A 39 -0.51 -5.71 19.66
C HIS A 39 -0.85 -4.23 19.43
N PHE A 40 0.13 -3.39 19.13
CA PHE A 40 -0.11 -1.97 18.84
C PHE A 40 -0.83 -1.81 17.50
N PHE A 41 -0.41 -2.54 16.47
CA PHE A 41 -1.08 -2.55 15.17
C PHE A 41 -2.53 -2.99 15.28
N HIS A 42 -2.82 -4.08 16.01
CA HIS A 42 -4.20 -4.53 16.22
C HIS A 42 -5.08 -3.45 16.89
N LYS A 43 -4.54 -2.73 17.89
CA LYS A 43 -5.25 -1.63 18.55
C LYS A 43 -5.54 -0.47 17.59
N VAL A 44 -4.61 -0.14 16.70
CA VAL A 44 -4.78 0.94 15.72
C VAL A 44 -5.79 0.54 14.65
N PHE A 45 -5.69 -0.67 14.09
CA PHE A 45 -6.68 -1.21 13.16
C PHE A 45 -8.07 -1.18 13.76
N LYS A 46 -8.25 -1.69 14.98
CA LYS A 46 -9.55 -1.67 15.67
C LYS A 46 -10.12 -0.25 15.83
N ALA A 47 -9.26 0.73 16.13
CA ALA A 47 -9.68 2.13 16.25
C ALA A 47 -10.17 2.69 14.91
N TYR A 48 -9.41 2.49 13.82
CA TYR A 48 -9.85 2.93 12.49
C TYR A 48 -11.05 2.15 11.95
N THR A 49 -11.18 0.85 12.23
CA THR A 49 -12.39 0.08 11.87
C THR A 49 -13.62 0.64 12.57
N ARG A 50 -13.52 0.98 13.86
CA ARG A 50 -14.62 1.63 14.60
C ARG A 50 -14.96 3.00 14.01
N LEU A 51 -13.95 3.82 13.75
CA LEU A 51 -14.13 5.14 13.12
C LEU A 51 -14.77 5.03 11.72
N TRP A 52 -14.30 4.09 10.91
CA TRP A 52 -14.80 3.84 9.55
C TRP A 52 -16.23 3.31 9.54
N LYS A 53 -16.60 2.50 10.53
CA LYS A 53 -18.00 2.06 10.71
C LYS A 53 -18.88 3.23 11.15
N TYR A 54 -18.44 3.99 12.15
CA TYR A 54 -19.20 5.12 12.68
C TYR A 54 -19.50 6.19 11.61
N GLN A 55 -18.51 6.51 10.78
CA GLN A 55 -18.70 7.49 9.70
C GLN A 55 -19.70 7.00 8.64
N GLN A 56 -19.72 5.70 8.32
CA GLN A 56 -20.67 5.15 7.35
C GLN A 56 -22.10 5.21 7.86
N GLU A 57 -22.31 4.79 9.11
CA GLU A 57 -23.63 4.75 9.75
C GLU A 57 -24.22 6.16 9.96
N ASN A 58 -23.38 7.18 10.14
CA ASN A 58 -23.80 8.55 10.45
C ASN A 58 -23.50 9.55 9.32
N ARG A 59 -23.20 9.07 8.11
CA ARG A 59 -22.64 9.90 7.02
C ARG A 59 -23.48 11.12 6.68
N SER A 60 -24.80 10.95 6.54
CA SER A 60 -25.72 12.05 6.20
C SER A 60 -25.68 13.17 7.24
N LYS A 61 -25.74 12.82 8.53
CA LYS A 61 -25.65 13.77 9.65
C LYS A 61 -24.30 14.46 9.69
N LEU A 62 -23.20 13.72 9.53
CA LEU A 62 -21.86 14.28 9.55
C LEU A 62 -21.65 15.30 8.43
N VAL A 63 -22.16 15.02 7.22
CA VAL A 63 -22.11 15.96 6.09
C VAL A 63 -22.93 17.22 6.38
N GLN A 64 -24.12 17.09 6.98
CA GLN A 64 -24.93 18.24 7.42
C GLN A 64 -24.18 19.08 8.47
N CYS A 65 -23.35 18.45 9.30
CA CYS A 65 -22.50 19.11 10.29
C CYS A 65 -21.17 19.64 9.71
N GLY A 66 -20.99 19.60 8.39
CA GLY A 66 -19.84 20.19 7.70
C GLY A 66 -18.66 19.26 7.44
N LEU A 67 -18.80 17.94 7.65
CA LEU A 67 -17.78 16.95 7.27
C LEU A 67 -17.43 17.10 5.78
N LYS A 68 -16.15 17.33 5.50
CA LYS A 68 -15.64 17.49 4.14
C LYS A 68 -15.27 16.13 3.53
N ARG A 69 -15.37 16.04 2.21
CA ARG A 69 -15.00 14.83 1.45
C ARG A 69 -13.54 14.43 1.69
N TRP A 70 -12.63 15.40 1.72
CA TRP A 70 -11.21 15.14 1.91
C TRP A 70 -10.91 14.53 3.28
N GLU A 71 -11.73 14.78 4.31
CA GLU A 71 -11.56 14.17 5.65
C GLU A 71 -11.83 12.66 5.60
N ILE A 72 -12.83 12.24 4.81
CA ILE A 72 -13.09 10.81 4.56
C ILE A 72 -11.93 10.20 3.77
N GLY A 73 -11.42 10.93 2.76
CA GLY A 73 -10.24 10.54 2.00
C GLY A 73 -8.99 10.36 2.87
N GLU A 74 -8.77 11.23 3.85
CA GLU A 74 -7.67 11.12 4.81
C GLU A 74 -7.80 9.85 5.67
N ILE A 75 -8.99 9.57 6.22
CA ILE A 75 -9.23 8.35 7.00
C ILE A 75 -8.97 7.10 6.15
N ALA A 76 -9.49 7.06 4.92
CA ALA A 76 -9.24 5.97 3.98
C ALA A 76 -7.73 5.82 3.67
N SER A 77 -7.02 6.94 3.47
CA SER A 77 -5.59 6.93 3.20
C SER A 77 -4.78 6.38 4.38
N ARG A 78 -5.22 6.63 5.62
CA ARG A 78 -4.60 6.07 6.84
C ARG A 78 -4.84 4.57 6.96
N ILE A 79 -6.05 4.12 6.64
CA ILE A 79 -6.36 2.68 6.63
C ILE A 79 -5.50 1.97 5.58
N GLY A 80 -5.42 2.49 4.35
CA GLY A 80 -4.54 1.96 3.32
C GLY A 80 -3.07 1.94 3.76
N GLN A 81 -2.61 2.95 4.50
CA GLN A 81 -1.26 2.98 5.05
C GLN A 81 -1.03 1.86 6.09
N LEU A 82 -2.02 1.56 6.96
CA LEU A 82 -1.92 0.47 7.93
C LEU A 82 -1.82 -0.90 7.24
N TYR A 83 -2.63 -1.11 6.20
CA TYR A 83 -2.56 -2.30 5.36
C TYR A 83 -1.17 -2.45 4.72
N PHE A 84 -0.65 -1.38 4.13
CA PHE A 84 0.70 -1.38 3.56
C PHE A 84 1.78 -1.67 4.61
N SER A 85 1.69 -1.05 5.79
CA SER A 85 2.62 -1.32 6.90
C SER A 85 2.55 -2.77 7.36
N GLN A 86 1.37 -3.40 7.34
CA GLN A 86 1.24 -4.82 7.66
C GLN A 86 1.88 -5.71 6.58
N TYR A 87 1.70 -5.39 5.30
CA TYR A 87 2.41 -6.06 4.20
C TYR A 87 3.93 -6.00 4.38
N MET A 88 4.49 -4.83 4.72
CA MET A 88 5.94 -4.70 4.94
C MET A 88 6.48 -5.57 6.10
N ARG A 89 5.61 -6.03 7.01
CA ARG A 89 5.98 -6.87 8.16
C ARG A 89 5.81 -8.35 7.90
N THR A 90 4.74 -8.72 7.20
CA THR A 90 4.35 -10.12 6.99
C THR A 90 4.70 -10.63 5.61
N SER A 91 4.90 -9.73 4.64
CA SER A 91 5.00 -10.02 3.21
C SER A 91 3.79 -10.76 2.63
N ASP A 92 2.65 -10.63 3.31
CA ASP A 92 1.39 -11.21 2.86
C ASP A 92 0.71 -10.22 1.91
N ILE A 93 0.69 -10.61 0.63
CA ILE A 93 0.21 -9.81 -0.49
C ILE A 93 -1.23 -9.34 -0.33
N ARG A 94 -2.06 -10.07 0.43
CA ARG A 94 -3.46 -9.67 0.69
C ARG A 94 -3.54 -8.30 1.34
N PHE A 95 -2.61 -7.98 2.26
CA PHE A 95 -2.58 -6.65 2.85
C PHE A 95 -2.13 -5.58 1.84
N LEU A 96 -1.28 -5.92 0.87
CA LEU A 96 -0.89 -4.98 -0.18
C LEU A 96 -2.07 -4.69 -1.14
N VAL A 97 -2.83 -5.73 -1.49
CA VAL A 97 -4.06 -5.61 -2.30
C VAL A 97 -5.10 -4.76 -1.58
N GLU A 98 -5.33 -4.98 -0.29
CA GLU A 98 -6.25 -4.15 0.50
C GLU A 98 -5.79 -2.67 0.53
N ALA A 99 -4.49 -2.41 0.70
CA ALA A 99 -3.97 -1.04 0.61
C ALA A 99 -4.25 -0.41 -0.77
N TYR A 100 -4.06 -1.16 -1.85
CA TYR A 100 -4.37 -0.73 -3.21
C TYR A 100 -5.85 -0.39 -3.38
N VAL A 101 -6.77 -1.26 -2.91
CA VAL A 101 -8.22 -1.03 -3.00
C VAL A 101 -8.63 0.26 -2.29
N PHE A 102 -8.08 0.53 -1.09
CA PHE A 102 -8.34 1.79 -0.39
C PHE A 102 -7.85 2.99 -1.19
N TYR A 103 -6.66 2.93 -1.78
CA TYR A 103 -6.11 4.04 -2.55
C TYR A 103 -6.84 4.27 -3.89
N GLU A 104 -7.21 3.20 -4.59
CA GLU A 104 -8.00 3.26 -5.82
C GLU A 104 -9.41 3.82 -5.55
N ALA A 105 -10.03 3.43 -4.42
CA ALA A 105 -11.30 4.01 -3.98
C ALA A 105 -11.17 5.51 -3.69
N ILE A 106 -10.01 5.97 -3.18
CA ILE A 106 -9.78 7.39 -2.94
C ILE A 106 -9.71 8.17 -4.25
N LEU A 107 -8.97 7.65 -5.22
CA LEU A 107 -8.80 8.24 -6.54
C LEU A 107 -10.13 8.29 -7.30
N SER A 108 -10.83 7.16 -7.43
CA SER A 108 -12.07 7.02 -8.21
C SER A 108 -13.20 7.91 -7.67
N ARG A 109 -13.33 8.01 -6.35
CA ARG A 109 -14.34 8.85 -5.68
C ARG A 109 -13.93 10.31 -5.54
N ARG A 110 -12.71 10.66 -5.97
CA ARG A 110 -12.21 12.03 -6.04
C ARG A 110 -12.34 12.76 -4.70
N TYR A 111 -11.96 12.11 -3.59
CA TYR A 111 -12.16 12.70 -2.26
C TYR A 111 -11.40 14.01 -2.04
N PHE A 112 -10.34 14.27 -2.80
CA PHE A 112 -9.57 15.51 -2.76
C PHE A 112 -10.03 16.56 -3.81
N GLU A 113 -10.92 16.22 -4.75
CA GLU A 113 -11.49 17.19 -5.70
C GLU A 113 -12.65 17.97 -5.04
N GLY A 114 -12.89 19.22 -5.49
CA GLY A 114 -14.03 20.03 -5.02
C GLY A 114 -13.78 20.84 -3.74
N SER A 115 -12.53 21.09 -3.35
CA SER A 115 -12.19 22.08 -2.31
C SER A 115 -12.22 23.53 -2.83
N GLU A 116 -13.00 23.79 -3.88
CA GLU A 116 -12.91 24.97 -4.78
C GLU A 116 -13.45 26.28 -4.19
N GLY A 117 -13.77 26.33 -2.91
CA GLY A 117 -14.40 27.51 -2.26
C GLY A 117 -13.59 28.19 -1.17
N SER A 118 -12.44 27.65 -0.76
CA SER A 118 -11.54 28.27 0.21
C SER A 118 -10.15 28.41 -0.42
N PRO A 119 -9.31 29.40 -0.02
CA PRO A 119 -7.89 29.39 -0.37
C PRO A 119 -7.38 27.99 -0.09
N ARG A 120 -6.82 27.35 -1.13
CA ARG A 120 -6.42 25.94 -1.14
C ARG A 120 -5.67 25.72 0.19
N ASP A 121 -6.22 24.91 1.08
CA ASP A 121 -5.53 24.69 2.35
C ASP A 121 -4.25 23.90 2.03
N LEU A 122 -3.10 24.50 2.30
CA LEU A 122 -1.79 23.88 2.09
C LEU A 122 -1.72 22.53 2.82
N GLY A 123 -2.39 22.40 3.97
CA GLY A 123 -2.52 21.16 4.71
C GLY A 123 -3.24 20.07 3.94
N VAL A 124 -4.38 20.39 3.30
CA VAL A 124 -5.15 19.44 2.46
C VAL A 124 -4.32 19.01 1.25
N ARG A 125 -3.63 19.95 0.60
CA ARG A 125 -2.76 19.63 -0.56
C ARG A 125 -1.57 18.78 -0.15
N SER A 126 -0.97 19.01 1.01
CA SER A 126 0.07 18.14 1.56
C SER A 126 -0.45 16.72 1.82
N LYS A 127 -1.69 16.57 2.31
CA LYS A 127 -2.33 15.24 2.50
C LYS A 127 -2.54 14.54 1.16
N GLU A 128 -3.01 15.26 0.14
CA GLU A 128 -3.21 14.73 -1.21
C GLU A 128 -1.88 14.29 -1.86
N LEU A 129 -0.83 15.11 -1.77
CA LEU A 129 0.52 14.75 -2.27
C LEU A 129 1.04 13.47 -1.61
N ARG A 130 0.87 13.35 -0.29
CA ARG A 130 1.26 12.13 0.46
C ARG A 130 0.40 10.93 0.09
N PHE A 131 -0.87 11.12 -0.26
CA PHE A 131 -1.72 10.06 -0.77
C PHE A 131 -1.19 9.52 -2.11
N TYR A 132 -0.93 10.39 -3.09
CA TYR A 132 -0.40 9.97 -4.40
C TYR A 132 0.96 9.26 -4.26
N ALA A 133 1.88 9.77 -3.45
CA ALA A 133 3.17 9.13 -3.22
C ALA A 133 3.02 7.70 -2.64
N ARG A 134 2.10 7.49 -1.68
CA ARG A 134 1.85 6.16 -1.13
C ARG A 134 1.18 5.23 -2.14
N PHE A 135 0.25 5.76 -2.94
CA PHE A 135 -0.44 4.96 -3.95
C PHE A 135 0.51 4.53 -5.08
N LEU A 136 1.42 5.43 -5.50
CA LEU A 136 2.51 5.11 -6.43
C LEU A 136 3.38 3.97 -5.89
N LEU A 137 3.76 4.02 -4.60
CA LEU A 137 4.59 2.99 -3.98
C LEU A 137 3.89 1.61 -4.00
N VAL A 138 2.62 1.56 -3.59
CA VAL A 138 1.83 0.32 -3.63
C VAL A 138 1.66 -0.20 -5.05
N SER A 139 1.40 0.69 -6.01
CA SER A 139 1.21 0.31 -7.43
C SER A 139 2.48 -0.21 -8.07
N ILE A 140 3.65 0.33 -7.70
CA ILE A 140 4.97 -0.15 -8.13
C ILE A 140 5.22 -1.57 -7.60
N ILE A 141 4.97 -1.82 -6.31
CA ILE A 141 5.18 -3.13 -5.69
C ILE A 141 4.22 -4.18 -6.28
N LEU A 142 2.98 -3.81 -6.60
CA LEU A 142 2.02 -4.68 -7.30
C LEU A 142 2.27 -4.82 -8.82
N ASN A 143 3.31 -4.17 -9.35
CA ASN A 143 3.61 -4.12 -10.78
C ASN A 143 2.42 -3.70 -11.67
N ARG A 144 1.64 -2.70 -11.23
CA ARG A 144 0.51 -2.13 -11.98
C ARG A 144 0.96 -0.95 -12.85
N SER A 145 1.73 -1.23 -13.90
CA SER A 145 2.38 -0.20 -14.74
C SER A 145 1.43 0.86 -15.33
N GLU A 146 0.24 0.46 -15.78
CA GLU A 146 -0.78 1.38 -16.29
C GLU A 146 -1.23 2.38 -15.20
N MET A 147 -1.51 1.87 -14.00
CA MET A 147 -1.89 2.70 -12.85
C MET A 147 -0.72 3.60 -12.42
N VAL A 148 0.52 3.09 -12.43
CA VAL A 148 1.71 3.89 -12.12
C VAL A 148 1.85 5.07 -13.08
N ASN A 149 1.68 4.86 -14.39
CA ASN A 149 1.73 5.93 -15.38
C ASN A 149 0.62 6.96 -15.13
N HIS A 150 -0.62 6.50 -14.94
CA HIS A 150 -1.76 7.38 -14.66
C HIS A 150 -1.56 8.23 -13.39
N LEU A 151 -1.09 7.60 -12.31
CA LEU A 151 -0.80 8.30 -11.06
C LEU A 151 0.36 9.28 -11.19
N MET A 152 1.38 8.95 -12.00
CA MET A 152 2.52 9.82 -12.22
C MET A 152 2.10 11.12 -12.89
N ASP A 153 1.28 11.06 -13.94
CA ASP A 153 0.78 12.24 -14.64
C ASP A 153 -0.01 13.15 -13.71
N ARG A 154 -0.90 12.56 -12.89
CA ARG A 154 -1.70 13.29 -11.90
C ARG A 154 -0.84 13.90 -10.79
N PHE A 155 0.18 13.18 -10.34
CA PHE A 155 1.07 13.64 -9.29
C PHE A 155 1.95 14.81 -9.74
N VAL A 156 2.49 14.77 -10.97
CA VAL A 156 3.22 15.90 -11.56
C VAL A 156 2.32 17.12 -11.66
N ALA A 157 1.12 16.97 -12.22
CA ALA A 157 0.16 18.06 -12.34
C ALA A 157 -0.19 18.68 -10.98
N LEU A 158 -0.37 17.85 -9.94
CA LEU A 158 -0.65 18.32 -8.58
C LEU A 158 0.52 19.09 -7.97
N VAL A 159 1.77 18.64 -8.16
CA VAL A 159 2.97 19.34 -7.65
C VAL A 159 3.12 20.70 -8.34
N ASP A 160 2.92 20.76 -9.66
CA ASP A 160 3.01 22.01 -10.42
C ASP A 160 1.88 22.99 -10.04
N ASP A 161 0.65 22.49 -9.86
CA ASP A 161 -0.47 23.27 -9.36
C ASP A 161 -0.19 23.83 -7.96
N CYS A 162 0.30 23.02 -7.02
CA CYS A 162 0.67 23.49 -5.69
C CYS A 162 1.75 24.58 -5.76
N ARG A 163 2.79 24.40 -6.58
CA ARG A 163 3.83 25.42 -6.77
C ARG A 163 3.27 26.74 -7.31
N SER A 164 2.33 26.69 -8.24
CA SER A 164 1.74 27.92 -8.80
C SER A 164 0.85 28.68 -7.81
N ASN A 165 0.13 27.96 -6.94
CA ASN A 165 -0.83 28.54 -6.01
C ASN A 165 -0.21 28.93 -4.65
N PHE A 166 0.92 28.33 -4.26
CA PHE A 166 1.61 28.59 -2.99
C PHE A 166 3.06 29.04 -3.22
N ARG A 167 3.23 30.25 -3.76
CA ARG A 167 4.56 30.77 -4.16
C ARG A 167 5.55 30.93 -2.99
N GLU A 168 5.04 31.09 -1.78
CA GLU A 168 5.84 31.25 -0.56
C GLU A 168 6.34 29.90 -0.01
N THR A 169 5.72 28.78 -0.41
CA THR A 169 6.09 27.45 0.06
C THR A 169 7.13 26.81 -0.86
N ASN A 170 8.18 26.25 -0.25
CA ASN A 170 9.21 25.53 -1.00
C ASN A 170 8.77 24.09 -1.35
N PHE A 171 8.56 23.81 -2.64
CA PHE A 171 8.21 22.47 -3.16
C PHE A 171 9.40 21.67 -3.70
N LYS A 172 10.66 22.05 -3.39
CA LYS A 172 11.85 21.34 -3.88
C LYS A 172 11.85 19.85 -3.51
N GLU A 173 11.43 19.50 -2.29
CA GLU A 173 11.34 18.11 -1.85
C GLU A 173 10.36 17.29 -2.70
N TRP A 174 9.18 17.83 -2.98
CA TRP A 174 8.18 17.16 -3.83
C TRP A 174 8.65 17.03 -5.28
N LYS A 175 9.37 18.03 -5.80
CA LYS A 175 10.02 17.94 -7.11
C LYS A 175 11.08 16.84 -7.13
N GLN A 176 11.86 16.70 -6.06
CA GLN A 176 12.83 15.61 -5.92
C GLN A 176 12.13 14.25 -5.89
N VAL A 177 11.02 14.11 -5.14
CA VAL A 177 10.23 12.87 -5.13
C VAL A 177 9.73 12.51 -6.54
N VAL A 178 9.23 13.48 -7.31
CA VAL A 178 8.85 13.27 -8.73
C VAL A 178 10.03 12.75 -9.54
N GLN A 179 11.21 13.37 -9.41
CA GLN A 179 12.41 12.96 -10.14
C GLN A 179 12.89 11.56 -9.74
N GLU A 180 12.81 11.22 -8.46
CA GLU A 180 13.14 9.89 -7.93
C GLU A 180 12.23 8.81 -8.55
N ILE A 181 10.91 9.03 -8.60
CA ILE A 181 9.96 8.08 -9.19
C ILE A 181 10.19 7.92 -10.70
N VAL A 182 10.39 9.02 -11.43
CA VAL A 182 10.68 8.98 -12.87
C VAL A 182 11.97 8.21 -13.13
N ARG A 183 13.02 8.44 -12.33
CA ARG A 183 14.28 7.71 -12.44
C ARG A 183 14.10 6.23 -12.11
N PHE A 184 13.38 5.92 -11.04
CA PHE A 184 13.09 4.56 -10.60
C PHE A 184 12.39 3.76 -11.71
N THR A 185 11.25 4.26 -12.19
CA THR A 185 10.46 3.60 -13.24
C THR A 185 11.21 3.53 -14.57
N LYS A 186 12.03 4.52 -14.91
CA LYS A 186 12.85 4.48 -16.13
C LYS A 186 13.93 3.40 -16.08
N VAL A 187 14.62 3.23 -14.96
CA VAL A 187 15.70 2.22 -14.83
C VAL A 187 15.15 0.81 -14.66
N ASP A 188 13.93 0.68 -14.11
CA ASP A 188 13.27 -0.60 -14.00
C ASP A 188 12.81 -1.17 -15.35
N LYS A 189 12.48 -0.31 -16.33
CA LYS A 189 12.12 -0.72 -17.70
C LYS A 189 13.23 -1.60 -18.32
N GLY A 190 12.93 -2.89 -18.47
CA GLY A 190 13.82 -3.89 -19.07
C GLY A 190 14.33 -4.96 -18.11
N PHE A 191 14.03 -4.87 -16.81
CA PHE A 191 14.35 -5.96 -15.88
C PHE A 191 13.30 -7.07 -15.98
N ASN A 192 13.70 -8.23 -16.51
CA ASN A 192 12.87 -9.43 -16.48
C ASN A 192 12.92 -10.04 -15.07
N ILE A 193 11.90 -9.76 -14.27
CA ILE A 193 11.74 -10.38 -12.95
C ILE A 193 11.61 -11.90 -13.14
N ARG A 194 12.52 -12.65 -12.52
CA ARG A 194 12.40 -14.10 -12.39
C ARG A 194 11.58 -14.42 -11.14
N PRO A 195 10.36 -14.98 -11.25
CA PRO A 195 9.57 -15.36 -10.09
C PRO A 195 10.23 -16.52 -9.31
N LEU A 196 9.81 -16.77 -8.06
CA LEU A 196 10.16 -18.00 -7.33
C LEU A 196 9.60 -19.28 -7.98
N ARG A 197 8.70 -19.14 -8.96
CA ARG A 197 8.16 -20.27 -9.71
C ARG A 197 9.19 -20.76 -10.72
N TYR A 198 9.24 -22.09 -10.85
CA TYR A 198 9.95 -22.76 -11.93
C TYR A 198 9.55 -22.15 -13.28
N CYS A 199 10.51 -21.61 -13.99
CA CYS A 199 10.39 -21.03 -15.31
C CYS A 199 11.19 -21.88 -16.29
N THR A 200 10.53 -22.55 -17.23
CA THR A 200 11.20 -23.36 -18.27
C THR A 200 12.25 -22.59 -19.07
N THR A 201 12.12 -21.27 -19.17
CA THR A 201 13.07 -20.38 -19.85
C THR A 201 14.38 -20.17 -19.07
N PHE A 202 14.35 -20.25 -17.74
CA PHE A 202 15.49 -19.90 -16.86
C PHE A 202 15.95 -21.03 -15.93
N ASP A 203 15.12 -22.06 -15.74
CA ASP A 203 15.36 -23.16 -14.81
C ASP A 203 15.73 -24.44 -15.56
N THR A 204 16.74 -25.14 -15.02
CA THR A 204 17.11 -26.48 -15.45
C THR A 204 15.98 -27.46 -15.17
N HIS A 205 15.79 -28.45 -16.05
CA HIS A 205 14.73 -29.45 -15.88
C HIS A 205 14.71 -30.03 -14.46
N ARG A 206 13.51 -30.17 -13.89
CA ARG A 206 13.33 -30.53 -12.47
C ARG A 206 14.03 -31.84 -12.08
N SER A 207 14.19 -32.77 -13.01
CA SER A 207 14.90 -34.04 -12.80
C SER A 207 16.43 -33.91 -12.80
N SER A 208 16.97 -32.80 -13.27
CA SER A 208 18.40 -32.50 -13.31
C SER A 208 18.89 -31.80 -12.03
N LEU A 209 17.96 -31.37 -11.17
CA LEU A 209 18.31 -30.73 -9.90
C LEU A 209 18.71 -31.81 -8.88
N PRO A 210 19.82 -31.63 -8.16
CA PRO A 210 20.18 -32.54 -7.08
C PRO A 210 19.06 -32.55 -6.04
N TYR A 211 18.61 -33.74 -5.67
CA TYR A 211 17.59 -33.89 -4.65
C TYR A 211 18.13 -33.30 -3.34
N VAL A 212 17.54 -32.19 -2.89
CA VAL A 212 17.86 -31.64 -1.57
C VAL A 212 17.52 -32.71 -0.56
N ALA A 213 18.55 -33.25 0.11
CA ALA A 213 18.39 -34.30 1.09
C ALA A 213 17.31 -33.86 2.09
N ARG A 214 16.24 -34.65 2.21
CA ARG A 214 15.22 -34.39 3.21
C ARG A 214 15.91 -34.43 4.57
N PHE A 215 15.86 -33.32 5.30
CA PHE A 215 16.35 -33.27 6.68
C PHE A 215 15.65 -34.35 7.54
N HIS A 216 14.40 -34.69 7.22
CA HIS A 216 13.65 -35.78 7.84
C HIS A 216 12.62 -36.35 6.86
N ALA A 217 12.31 -37.65 6.93
CA ALA A 217 11.42 -38.35 5.98
C ALA A 217 10.06 -37.67 5.74
N LYS A 218 9.57 -36.93 6.75
CA LYS A 218 8.30 -36.17 6.75
C LYS A 218 8.44 -34.64 6.73
N ARG A 219 9.65 -34.07 6.76
CA ARG A 219 9.85 -32.61 6.79
C ARG A 219 10.65 -32.12 5.58
N VAL A 220 9.97 -31.36 4.74
CA VAL A 220 10.56 -30.64 3.61
C VAL A 220 11.01 -29.27 4.10
N LEU A 221 12.20 -28.82 3.68
CA LEU A 221 12.66 -27.46 3.96
C LEU A 221 11.72 -26.45 3.28
N LYS A 222 11.32 -25.42 4.02
CA LYS A 222 10.48 -24.34 3.50
C LYS A 222 11.24 -23.02 3.64
N PHE A 223 11.24 -22.23 2.60
CA PHE A 223 11.80 -20.88 2.66
C PHE A 223 10.82 -19.97 3.41
N GLN A 224 11.15 -19.59 4.64
CA GLN A 224 10.24 -18.87 5.56
C GLN A 224 10.55 -17.38 5.67
N ASP A 225 11.82 -17.02 5.83
CA ASP A 225 12.25 -15.65 6.06
C ASP A 225 13.42 -15.32 5.11
N ALA A 226 13.43 -14.08 4.61
CA ALA A 226 14.45 -13.53 3.74
C ALA A 226 14.91 -12.17 4.28
N LEU A 227 16.21 -11.99 4.41
CA LEU A 227 16.81 -10.70 4.76
C LEU A 227 17.33 -10.04 3.48
N LEU A 228 16.74 -8.91 3.10
CA LEU A 228 17.09 -8.17 1.90
C LEU A 228 17.89 -6.94 2.32
N ALA A 229 19.17 -6.92 1.94
CA ALA A 229 20.07 -5.83 2.28
C ALA A 229 20.70 -5.25 1.02
N SER A 230 20.74 -3.92 0.95
CA SER A 230 21.46 -3.20 -0.09
C SER A 230 22.60 -2.38 0.55
N TYR A 231 23.71 -2.29 -0.18
CA TYR A 231 24.95 -1.67 0.29
C TYR A 231 25.53 -0.66 -0.72
N HIS A 232 24.93 -0.43 -1.88
CA HIS A 232 25.48 0.51 -2.86
C HIS A 232 25.13 1.96 -2.49
N ARG A 233 26.14 2.84 -2.62
CA ARG A 233 25.93 4.28 -2.45
C ARG A 233 25.24 4.85 -3.69
N ASN A 234 24.37 5.84 -3.49
CA ASN A 234 23.63 6.54 -4.55
C ASN A 234 22.74 5.61 -5.41
N GLU A 235 22.20 4.54 -4.80
CA GLU A 235 21.21 3.69 -5.44
C GLU A 235 19.97 4.49 -5.87
N VAL A 236 19.42 4.10 -7.02
CA VAL A 236 18.11 4.61 -7.45
C VAL A 236 17.08 4.11 -6.45
N LYS A 237 16.31 5.03 -5.89
CA LYS A 237 15.28 4.73 -4.89
C LYS A 237 14.06 5.61 -5.08
N PHE A 238 12.96 5.15 -4.51
CA PHE A 238 11.77 5.96 -4.27
C PHE A 238 11.33 5.72 -2.83
N ALA A 239 11.29 6.80 -2.03
CA ALA A 239 11.12 6.72 -0.58
C ALA A 239 12.19 5.81 0.05
N GLU A 240 11.79 4.79 0.81
CA GLU A 240 12.69 3.81 1.43
C GLU A 240 12.95 2.58 0.54
N LEU A 241 12.31 2.50 -0.63
CA LEU A 241 12.43 1.37 -1.55
C LEU A 241 13.55 1.63 -2.56
N THR A 242 14.69 0.95 -2.40
CA THR A 242 15.74 0.95 -3.43
C THR A 242 15.39 0.01 -4.58
N LEU A 243 15.93 0.27 -5.76
CA LEU A 243 15.69 -0.53 -6.96
C LEU A 243 16.12 -2.00 -6.75
N ASP A 244 17.25 -2.23 -6.09
CA ASP A 244 17.75 -3.57 -5.81
C ASP A 244 16.84 -4.29 -4.83
N THR A 245 16.39 -3.60 -3.77
CA THR A 245 15.42 -4.15 -2.82
C THR A 245 14.09 -4.47 -3.48
N TYR A 246 13.60 -3.60 -4.36
CA TYR A 246 12.41 -3.86 -5.16
C TYR A 246 12.55 -5.13 -6.00
N ARG A 247 13.64 -5.26 -6.78
CA ARG A 247 13.90 -6.45 -7.60
C ARG A 247 14.01 -7.71 -6.76
N MET A 248 14.69 -7.65 -5.61
CA MET A 248 14.76 -8.76 -4.67
C MET A 248 13.38 -9.14 -4.11
N ILE A 249 12.54 -8.16 -3.75
CA ILE A 249 11.15 -8.41 -3.30
C ILE A 249 10.39 -9.15 -4.41
N GLN A 250 10.43 -8.63 -5.64
CA GLN A 250 9.73 -9.19 -6.80
C GLN A 250 10.17 -10.62 -7.10
N CYS A 251 11.47 -10.92 -6.99
CA CYS A 251 12.00 -12.28 -7.16
C CYS A 251 11.56 -13.27 -6.08
N LEU A 252 11.06 -12.77 -4.94
CA LEU A 252 10.66 -13.56 -3.79
C LEU A 252 9.13 -13.67 -3.61
N GLU A 253 8.34 -13.18 -4.56
CA GLU A 253 6.89 -13.39 -4.59
C GLU A 253 6.56 -14.72 -5.29
N TRP A 254 5.69 -15.53 -4.68
CA TRP A 254 5.13 -16.75 -5.29
C TRP A 254 4.04 -16.47 -6.32
N GLU A 255 3.47 -15.27 -6.29
CA GLU A 255 2.48 -14.77 -7.23
C GLU A 255 3.16 -13.98 -8.34
N PRO A 256 2.77 -14.15 -9.61
CA PRO A 256 3.36 -13.37 -10.70
C PRO A 256 2.82 -11.94 -10.67
N SER A 257 3.65 -10.99 -10.24
CA SER A 257 3.48 -9.58 -10.61
C SER A 257 4.01 -9.41 -12.05
N GLY A 258 3.25 -9.84 -13.06
CA GLY A 258 3.65 -9.74 -14.48
C GLY A 258 3.03 -10.80 -15.40
N LEU A 259 3.39 -10.73 -16.71
CA LEU A 259 2.88 -11.43 -17.92
C LEU A 259 2.39 -12.91 -17.82
N PHE A 260 2.62 -13.61 -16.72
CA PHE A 260 2.06 -14.94 -16.44
C PHE A 260 0.63 -14.89 -15.88
N TYR A 261 0.11 -13.69 -15.61
CA TYR A 261 -1.29 -13.47 -15.28
C TYR A 261 -2.14 -13.43 -16.57
N GLN A 262 -2.79 -14.55 -16.93
CA GLN A 262 -3.96 -14.50 -17.80
C GLN A 262 -5.15 -14.03 -16.96
N LYS A 263 -5.59 -12.80 -17.18
CA LYS A 263 -6.84 -12.27 -16.65
C LYS A 263 -7.98 -13.20 -17.10
N PRO A 264 -8.80 -13.78 -16.20
CA PRO A 264 -9.96 -14.52 -16.63
C PRO A 264 -10.88 -13.57 -17.41
N THR A 265 -11.16 -13.90 -18.68
CA THR A 265 -12.10 -13.14 -19.50
C THR A 265 -13.51 -13.36 -18.96
N VAL A 266 -13.99 -12.49 -18.08
CA VAL A 266 -15.39 -12.52 -17.64
C VAL A 266 -16.25 -11.89 -18.73
N LYS A 267 -17.15 -12.69 -19.30
CA LYS A 267 -18.20 -12.23 -20.22
C LYS A 267 -19.07 -11.18 -19.52
N PRO A 268 -19.52 -10.11 -20.21
CA PRO A 268 -20.40 -9.13 -19.59
C PRO A 268 -21.74 -9.80 -19.29
N SER A 269 -22.10 -9.91 -18.01
CA SER A 269 -23.47 -10.16 -17.61
C SER A 269 -24.17 -8.81 -17.61
N GLU A 270 -25.01 -8.60 -18.60
CA GLU A 270 -26.01 -7.55 -18.62
C GLU A 270 -26.92 -7.71 -17.40
N ASN A 271 -26.98 -6.68 -16.55
CA ASN A 271 -28.19 -6.18 -15.91
C ASN A 271 -27.78 -4.95 -15.08
N GLY A 272 -28.21 -3.79 -15.58
CA GLY A 272 -28.05 -2.53 -14.88
C GLY A 272 -29.01 -2.46 -13.71
N ASP A 273 -28.48 -2.13 -12.54
CA ASP A 273 -29.21 -1.45 -11.48
C ASP A 273 -28.21 -0.65 -10.64
N SER A 274 -28.51 0.64 -10.44
CA SER A 274 -27.73 1.57 -9.65
C SER A 274 -27.78 1.19 -8.17
N ILE A 275 -26.71 0.57 -7.65
CA ILE A 275 -26.61 0.18 -6.24
C ILE A 275 -25.48 0.97 -5.59
N ASP A 276 -25.79 1.71 -4.53
CA ASP A 276 -24.83 2.46 -3.72
C ASP A 276 -23.83 1.51 -3.02
N HIS A 277 -22.67 1.34 -3.64
CA HIS A 277 -21.65 0.36 -3.26
C HIS A 277 -20.70 0.86 -2.15
N SER A 278 -21.14 0.80 -0.89
CA SER A 278 -20.22 0.93 0.28
C SER A 278 -20.01 -0.38 1.04
N GLY A 279 -20.83 -1.42 0.79
CA GLY A 279 -20.56 -2.81 1.20
C GLY A 279 -19.71 -3.62 0.21
N ALA A 280 -19.49 -3.10 -1.01
CA ALA A 280 -18.78 -3.80 -2.08
C ALA A 280 -17.27 -3.91 -1.87
N SER A 281 -16.67 -3.16 -0.94
CA SER A 281 -15.22 -3.19 -0.73
C SER A 281 -14.72 -4.57 -0.28
N GLY A 282 -15.52 -5.31 0.51
CA GLY A 282 -15.15 -6.67 0.94
C GLY A 282 -15.36 -7.75 -0.13
N ILE A 283 -16.33 -7.57 -1.04
CA ILE A 283 -16.62 -8.53 -2.12
C ILE A 283 -15.67 -8.30 -3.30
N ILE A 284 -15.40 -7.04 -3.64
CA ILE A 284 -14.41 -6.66 -4.65
C ILE A 284 -12.99 -7.01 -4.15
N SER A 285 -12.68 -6.81 -2.86
CA SER A 285 -11.39 -7.23 -2.31
C SER A 285 -11.24 -8.75 -2.21
N MET A 286 -12.30 -9.50 -1.89
CA MET A 286 -12.29 -10.97 -1.94
C MET A 286 -12.06 -11.49 -3.35
N ASN A 287 -12.73 -10.94 -4.36
CA ASN A 287 -12.55 -11.37 -5.75
C ASN A 287 -11.17 -10.95 -6.28
N LEU A 288 -10.69 -9.74 -6.00
CA LEU A 288 -9.36 -9.28 -6.42
C LEU A 288 -8.23 -10.04 -5.71
N ALA A 289 -8.38 -10.34 -4.41
CA ALA A 289 -7.42 -11.16 -3.67
C ALA A 289 -7.47 -12.62 -4.11
N ALA A 290 -8.66 -13.20 -4.31
CA ALA A 290 -8.81 -14.57 -4.82
C ALA A 290 -8.31 -14.73 -6.26
N ASP A 291 -8.45 -13.70 -7.09
CA ASP A 291 -7.90 -13.65 -8.45
C ASP A 291 -6.37 -13.52 -8.44
N MET A 292 -5.77 -13.01 -7.36
CA MET A 292 -4.32 -12.86 -7.20
C MET A 292 -3.66 -14.05 -6.48
N THR A 293 -4.37 -14.69 -5.55
CA THR A 293 -3.85 -15.76 -4.71
C THR A 293 -4.17 -17.14 -5.29
N ASP A 294 -3.14 -17.90 -5.64
CA ASP A 294 -3.26 -19.31 -5.99
C ASP A 294 -3.21 -20.16 -4.71
N PRO A 295 -4.33 -20.78 -4.28
CA PRO A 295 -4.38 -21.54 -3.02
C PRO A 295 -3.52 -22.81 -3.03
N SER A 296 -3.03 -23.24 -4.20
CA SER A 296 -2.10 -24.36 -4.32
C SER A 296 -0.65 -23.99 -3.98
N MET A 297 -0.35 -22.69 -3.86
CA MET A 297 1.00 -22.18 -3.60
C MET A 297 1.30 -22.04 -2.11
N PRO A 298 2.58 -22.22 -1.72
CA PRO A 298 3.03 -21.87 -0.38
C PRO A 298 2.93 -20.35 -0.13
N SER A 299 2.83 -19.97 1.15
CA SER A 299 2.88 -18.56 1.55
C SER A 299 4.22 -17.91 1.19
N ASN A 300 4.18 -16.62 0.88
CA ASN A 300 5.39 -15.83 0.64
C ASN A 300 6.35 -15.90 1.82
N PRO A 301 7.66 -16.00 1.56
CA PRO A 301 8.64 -15.80 2.61
C PRO A 301 8.48 -14.37 3.16
N ARG A 302 8.63 -14.22 4.47
CA ARG A 302 8.67 -12.92 5.10
C ARG A 302 9.96 -12.21 4.71
N LYS A 303 9.84 -11.03 4.14
CA LYS A 303 10.94 -10.21 3.62
C LYS A 303 11.21 -9.07 4.60
N ALA A 304 12.39 -9.08 5.22
CA ALA A 304 12.86 -7.96 6.02
C ALA A 304 13.85 -7.14 5.21
N THR A 305 13.52 -5.88 4.94
CA THR A 305 14.35 -4.97 4.14
C THR A 305 15.20 -4.09 5.05
N LEU A 306 16.52 -4.06 4.81
CA LEU A 306 17.46 -3.22 5.51
C LEU A 306 18.27 -2.39 4.51
N TYR A 307 18.23 -1.07 4.65
CA TYR A 307 19.05 -0.15 3.86
C TYR A 307 20.33 0.17 4.63
N HIS A 308 21.49 -0.21 4.09
CA HIS A 308 22.81 -0.07 4.75
C HIS A 308 22.83 -0.56 6.21
N PRO A 309 22.52 -1.85 6.48
CA PRO A 309 22.46 -2.33 7.85
C PRO A 309 23.83 -2.32 8.53
N SER A 310 23.82 -1.93 9.80
CA SER A 310 24.92 -2.17 10.73
C SER A 310 24.81 -3.60 11.26
N VAL A 311 25.85 -4.08 11.96
CA VAL A 311 25.82 -5.37 12.65
C VAL A 311 24.62 -5.45 13.61
N THR A 312 24.31 -4.36 14.32
CA THR A 312 23.16 -4.27 15.22
C THR A 312 21.83 -4.47 14.48
N HIS A 313 21.68 -3.90 13.29
CA HIS A 313 20.49 -4.10 12.46
C HIS A 313 20.33 -5.57 12.07
N LEU A 314 21.41 -6.24 11.65
CA LEU A 314 21.37 -7.66 11.29
C LEU A 314 20.94 -8.53 12.48
N ILE A 315 21.53 -8.31 13.66
CA ILE A 315 21.19 -9.05 14.90
C ILE A 315 19.71 -8.83 15.25
N ALA A 316 19.20 -7.60 15.15
CA ALA A 316 17.81 -7.28 15.50
C ALA A 316 16.76 -7.97 14.60
N VAL A 317 17.14 -8.46 13.41
CA VAL A 317 16.24 -9.22 12.52
C VAL A 317 16.37 -10.73 12.72
N SER A 318 17.54 -11.21 13.12
CA SER A 318 17.83 -12.64 13.30
C SER A 318 17.25 -13.25 14.57
N PHE A 319 16.83 -12.44 15.55
CA PHE A 319 16.32 -12.90 16.85
C PHE A 319 14.88 -12.45 17.14
#